data_AF-A0A091NRP2-F1
#
_entry.id   AF-A0A091NRP2-F1
#
_cell.length_a   1.000
_cell.length_b   1.000
_cell.length_c   1.000
_cell.angle_alpha   90.00
_cell.angle_beta   90.00
_cell.angle_gamma   90.00
#
_symmetry.space_group_name_H-M   'P 1'
#
loop_
_entity.id
_entity.type
_entity.pdbx_description
1 polymer ?
#
loop_
_entity_poly.entity_id
_entity_poly.type
_entity_poly.pdbx_seq_one_letter_code
_entity_poly.pdbx_strand_id
1 'polypeptide(L)'
;RYKKLEDLLEKSFSLVKMPSIQPVVMCVMKHLPKVPEKKLKLVMADKDLYKACAVEVKRQIWQDNQALFGDEVSPLLKQYILEKENILFTNDISVLQNFFSPSPKTRRQGEVVQKLTQMIGKNVKLYDMVLQFLRTLFLRTRNVHYCTLRAELLMSLHDLEISEICTVDPCHKFTWCLDACIREKFVDNKRARELQGFLDGVKKGQEQVLGDLSMILCDPFAINTLALSTIRHLHDLVGQDTLPRESPDLLLLLRMLSLGQGAWDMIDSQVFKEPKMEAELITKFLPMLMSFVVDDHTFNVDQKLPSEEKGPIPYPSAIPEAFTKFLQENRIACEIGLYYILHITKQRNKNAFLRLLPALVETFSDLAFSDIFLHLLTGNLTLLGDEFALEEFCTSLFDGFFLTACSRKENVHRHVLRLLLHLHHKVAPAKLESLQKALEPTKQSGEAVKELYNQLTEKLELRKPSPAEVTETPSMELPLPTVPTPASR
;
A
#
# COMPACT_ATOMS: atom_id res chain seq x y z
N ARG A 1 34.90 8.30 36.15
CA ARG A 1 34.00 9.31 35.53
C ARG A 1 32.60 9.28 36.13
N TYR A 2 31.91 8.13 36.10
CA TYR A 2 30.53 8.00 36.59
C TYR A 2 30.34 8.28 38.09
N LYS A 3 31.28 7.84 38.94
CA LYS A 3 31.24 8.15 40.39
C LYS A 3 31.11 9.64 40.71
N LYS A 4 31.83 10.51 39.97
CA LYS A 4 31.72 11.97 40.12
C LYS A 4 30.34 12.52 39.72
N LEU A 5 29.70 11.91 38.72
CA LEU A 5 28.34 12.28 38.29
C LEU A 5 27.29 11.80 39.30
N GLU A 6 27.48 10.62 39.88
CA GLU A 6 26.63 10.10 40.95
C GLU A 6 26.70 11.01 42.20
N ASP A 7 27.91 11.36 42.64
CA ASP A 7 28.14 12.26 43.77
C ASP A 7 27.50 13.65 43.51
N LEU A 8 27.65 14.18 42.29
CA LEU A 8 27.05 15.44 41.89
C LEU A 8 25.52 15.36 41.86
N LEU A 9 24.96 14.24 41.37
CA LEU A 9 23.52 14.02 41.38
C LEU A 9 23.00 13.88 42.81
N GLU A 10 23.74 13.31 43.74
CA GLU A 10 23.32 13.21 45.14
C GLU A 10 23.22 14.57 45.81
N LYS A 11 24.18 15.45 45.55
CA LYS A 11 24.19 16.81 46.10
C LYS A 11 23.16 17.74 45.46
N SER A 12 22.93 17.63 44.16
CA SER A 12 22.09 18.58 43.41
C SER A 12 20.62 18.20 43.31
N PHE A 13 20.27 16.90 43.43
CA PHE A 13 18.90 16.44 43.21
C PHE A 13 17.89 16.95 44.24
N SER A 14 18.31 17.25 45.47
CA SER A 14 17.45 17.90 46.48
C SER A 14 16.91 19.25 46.01
N LEU A 15 17.62 19.92 45.10
CA LEU A 15 17.28 21.22 44.54
C LEU A 15 16.71 21.12 43.10
N VAL A 16 16.28 19.93 42.66
CA VAL A 16 15.80 19.69 41.29
C VAL A 16 14.58 20.53 40.90
N LYS A 17 13.81 21.00 41.88
CA LYS A 17 12.67 21.90 41.67
C LYS A 17 13.07 23.37 41.45
N MET A 18 14.33 23.73 41.71
CA MET A 18 14.82 25.08 41.44
C MET A 18 15.13 25.25 39.94
N PRO A 19 14.51 26.21 39.23
CA PRO A 19 14.68 26.38 37.79
C PRO A 19 16.13 26.58 37.33
N SER A 20 16.98 27.19 38.17
CA SER A 20 18.39 27.42 37.86
C SER A 20 19.26 26.16 37.94
N ILE A 21 18.88 25.17 38.76
CA ILE A 21 19.65 23.95 39.03
C ILE A 21 19.10 22.76 38.25
N GLN A 22 17.80 22.77 37.94
CA GLN A 22 17.12 21.71 37.20
C GLN A 22 17.86 21.30 35.92
N PRO A 23 18.32 22.20 35.02
CA PRO A 23 19.01 21.80 33.79
C PRO A 23 20.30 21.01 34.06
N VAL A 24 21.03 21.35 35.12
CA VAL A 24 22.24 20.64 35.54
C VAL A 24 21.89 19.23 36.01
N VAL A 25 20.88 19.09 36.86
CA VAL A 25 20.41 17.77 37.34
C VAL A 25 19.97 16.89 36.17
N MET A 26 19.17 17.43 35.25
CA MET A 26 18.71 16.70 34.06
C MET A 26 19.87 16.26 33.15
N CYS A 27 20.86 17.13 32.95
CA CYS A 27 22.06 16.82 32.18
C CYS A 27 22.89 15.71 32.84
N VAL A 28 23.05 15.74 34.16
CA VAL A 28 23.77 14.69 34.89
C VAL A 28 23.05 13.35 34.77
N MET A 29 21.72 13.33 34.95
CA MET A 29 20.92 12.12 34.79
C MET A 29 21.01 11.53 33.38
N LYS A 30 21.01 12.38 32.35
CA LYS A 30 21.15 11.96 30.94
C LYS A 30 22.43 11.15 30.68
N HIS A 31 23.53 11.52 31.30
CA HIS A 31 24.84 10.90 31.06
C HIS A 31 25.16 9.76 32.04
N LEU A 32 24.28 9.46 32.99
CA LEU A 32 24.43 8.35 33.90
C LEU A 32 23.88 7.06 33.26
N PRO A 33 24.68 5.98 33.21
CA PRO A 33 24.25 4.71 32.63
C PRO A 33 23.12 4.07 33.43
N LYS A 34 23.12 4.27 34.76
CA LYS A 34 22.05 3.87 35.66
C LYS A 34 21.80 4.96 36.68
N VAL A 35 20.62 5.57 36.62
CA VAL A 35 20.14 6.54 37.60
C VAL A 35 19.59 5.77 38.80
N PRO A 36 19.85 6.20 40.05
CA PRO A 36 19.29 5.56 41.24
C PRO A 36 17.75 5.49 41.20
N GLU A 37 17.19 4.30 41.44
CA GLU A 37 15.74 4.04 41.35
C GLU A 37 14.89 4.97 42.22
N LYS A 38 15.39 5.33 43.41
CA LYS A 38 14.72 6.29 44.30
C LYS A 38 14.49 7.64 43.61
N LYS A 39 15.46 8.10 42.83
CA LYS A 39 15.39 9.38 42.09
C LYS A 39 14.47 9.26 40.88
N LEU A 40 14.51 8.13 40.17
CA LEU A 40 13.59 7.85 39.06
C LEU A 40 12.12 7.84 39.52
N LYS A 41 11.81 7.26 40.68
CA LYS A 41 10.46 7.29 41.26
C LYS A 41 9.99 8.71 41.57
N LEU A 42 10.87 9.56 42.09
CA LEU A 42 10.55 10.96 42.37
C LEU A 42 10.30 11.77 41.08
N VAL A 43 11.10 11.52 40.03
CA VAL A 43 10.87 12.12 38.71
C VAL A 43 9.55 11.65 38.11
N MET A 44 9.25 10.35 38.19
CA MET A 44 8.02 9.78 37.64
C MET A 44 6.76 10.31 38.34
N ALA A 45 6.84 10.63 39.64
CA ALA A 45 5.73 11.19 40.41
C ALA A 45 5.43 12.66 40.09
N ASP A 46 6.37 13.39 39.49
CA ASP A 46 6.26 14.82 39.19
C ASP A 46 6.20 15.04 37.67
N LYS A 47 5.04 15.48 37.18
CA LYS A 47 4.78 15.62 35.72
C LYS A 47 5.74 16.60 35.04
N ASP A 48 6.13 17.67 35.72
CA ASP A 48 6.99 18.70 35.14
C ASP A 48 8.44 18.21 35.06
N LEU A 49 8.92 17.53 36.11
CA LEU A 49 10.22 16.87 36.09
C LEU A 49 10.29 15.77 35.03
N TYR A 50 9.25 14.94 34.93
CA TYR A 50 9.18 13.89 33.91
C TYR A 50 9.20 14.48 32.49
N LYS A 51 8.43 15.54 32.22
CA LYS A 51 8.43 16.20 30.91
C LYS A 51 9.80 16.78 30.55
N ALA A 52 10.49 17.39 31.51
CA ALA A 52 11.82 17.98 31.33
C ALA A 52 12.96 16.96 31.17
N CYS A 53 12.73 15.69 31.52
CA CYS A 53 13.74 14.65 31.40
C CYS A 53 14.07 14.31 29.94
N ALA A 54 15.36 14.10 29.69
CA ALA A 54 15.85 13.56 28.43
C ALA A 54 15.35 12.12 28.22
N VAL A 55 15.23 11.71 26.95
CA VAL A 55 14.71 10.38 26.57
C VAL A 55 15.55 9.26 27.19
N GLU A 56 16.87 9.44 27.34
CA GLU A 56 17.77 8.47 27.96
C GLU A 56 17.41 8.16 29.41
N VAL A 57 16.91 9.16 30.15
CA VAL A 57 16.42 8.97 31.52
C VAL A 57 15.05 8.30 31.51
N LYS A 58 14.17 8.74 30.61
CA LYS A 58 12.83 8.15 30.47
C LYS A 58 12.89 6.67 30.09
N ARG A 59 13.84 6.25 29.24
CA ARG A 59 14.08 4.83 28.91
C ARG A 59 14.32 3.97 30.15
N GLN A 60 15.06 4.49 31.14
CA GLN A 60 15.34 3.78 32.38
C GLN A 60 14.08 3.64 33.26
N ILE A 61 13.09 4.53 33.11
CA ILE A 61 11.79 4.43 33.76
C ILE A 61 10.90 3.44 32.99
N TRP A 62 10.82 3.59 31.66
CA TRP A 62 9.96 2.80 30.78
C TRP A 62 10.27 1.31 30.80
N GLN A 63 11.55 0.93 30.89
CA GLN A 63 11.96 -0.48 30.86
C GLN A 63 11.36 -1.32 32.00
N ASP A 64 10.95 -0.67 33.10
CA ASP A 64 10.33 -1.30 34.27
C ASP A 64 8.87 -0.85 34.47
N ASN A 65 8.31 -0.04 33.55
CA ASN A 65 6.94 0.46 33.61
C ASN A 65 6.27 0.43 32.23
N GLN A 66 5.80 -0.76 31.84
CA GLN A 66 5.19 -1.02 30.54
C GLN A 66 3.94 -0.17 30.27
N ALA A 67 3.12 0.10 31.28
CA ALA A 67 1.90 0.92 31.12
C ALA A 67 2.26 2.36 30.72
N LEU A 68 3.19 2.98 31.45
CA LEU A 68 3.65 4.34 31.14
C LEU A 68 4.29 4.42 29.74
N PHE A 69 5.09 3.42 29.36
CA PHE A 69 5.67 3.38 28.02
C PHE A 69 4.60 3.20 26.93
N GLY A 70 3.60 2.35 27.18
CA GLY A 70 2.44 2.18 26.30
C GLY A 70 1.67 3.47 26.06
N ASP A 71 1.48 4.29 27.11
CA ASP A 71 0.81 5.59 27.01
C ASP A 71 1.57 6.59 26.13
N GLU A 72 2.92 6.55 26.14
CA GLU A 72 3.76 7.41 25.30
C GLU A 72 3.82 6.93 23.84
N VAL A 73 3.82 5.61 23.62
CA VAL A 73 3.96 5.01 22.28
C VAL A 73 2.62 4.94 21.54
N SER A 74 1.51 4.70 22.23
CA SER A 74 0.18 4.52 21.62
C SER A 74 -0.28 5.67 20.70
N PRO A 75 -0.09 6.96 21.06
CA PRO A 75 -0.40 8.08 20.16
C PRO A 75 0.42 8.04 18.87
N LEU A 76 1.70 7.68 18.94
CA LEU A 76 2.58 7.56 17.77
C LEU A 76 2.10 6.42 16.86
N LEU A 77 1.73 5.28 17.44
CA LEU A 77 1.21 4.14 16.67
C LEU A 77 -0.09 4.50 15.95
N LYS A 78 -1.00 5.24 16.58
CA LYS A 78 -2.23 5.73 15.94
C LYS A 78 -1.92 6.74 14.83
N GLN A 79 -1.02 7.69 15.10
CA GLN A 79 -0.57 8.67 14.11
C GLN A 79 -0.02 7.99 12.87
N TYR A 80 0.82 6.97 13.02
CA TYR A 80 1.41 6.23 11.89
C TYR A 80 0.33 5.61 10.98
N ILE A 81 -0.68 4.97 11.56
CA ILE A 81 -1.77 4.37 10.78
C ILE A 81 -2.53 5.43 10.00
N LEU A 82 -2.91 6.53 10.65
CA LEU A 82 -3.61 7.64 10.00
C LEU A 82 -2.78 8.25 8.86
N GLU A 83 -1.47 8.40 9.03
CA GLU A 83 -0.59 8.87 7.97
C GLU A 83 -0.58 7.93 6.76
N LYS A 84 -0.57 6.60 6.97
CA LYS A 84 -0.63 5.62 5.86
C LYS A 84 -1.98 5.63 5.15
N GLU A 85 -3.07 5.73 5.89
CA GLU A 85 -4.43 5.82 5.33
C GLU A 85 -4.60 7.10 4.52
N ASN A 86 -4.09 8.24 5.00
CA ASN A 86 -4.15 9.52 4.27
C ASN A 86 -3.44 9.48 2.91
N ILE A 87 -2.31 8.75 2.81
CA ILE A 87 -1.61 8.55 1.52
C ILE A 87 -2.51 7.84 0.52
N LEU A 88 -3.33 6.88 0.96
CA LEU A 88 -4.23 6.13 0.08
C LEU A 88 -5.39 6.96 -0.45
N PHE A 89 -5.73 8.08 0.21
CA PHE A 89 -6.86 8.94 -0.15
C PHE A 89 -6.47 10.34 -0.63
N THR A 90 -5.20 10.57 -0.95
CA THR A 90 -4.73 11.86 -1.47
C THR A 90 -5.42 12.20 -2.80
N ASN A 91 -5.79 13.47 -3.01
CA ASN A 91 -6.54 13.88 -4.21
C ASN A 91 -5.74 13.74 -5.52
N ASP A 92 -4.41 13.82 -5.45
CA ASP A 92 -3.53 13.62 -6.59
C ASP A 92 -3.46 12.13 -6.95
N ILE A 93 -4.25 11.73 -7.95
CA ILE A 93 -4.14 10.40 -8.55
C ILE A 93 -2.98 10.41 -9.54
N SER A 94 -1.95 9.62 -9.25
CA SER A 94 -0.79 9.47 -10.12
C SER A 94 -0.26 8.04 -10.10
N VAL A 95 -0.02 7.48 -11.29
CA VAL A 95 0.70 6.21 -11.44
C VAL A 95 2.14 6.32 -10.94
N LEU A 96 2.77 7.49 -11.12
CA LEU A 96 4.17 7.73 -10.77
C LEU A 96 4.35 7.97 -9.26
N GLN A 97 3.35 8.59 -8.62
CA GLN A 97 3.34 8.90 -7.20
C GLN A 97 2.19 8.16 -6.52
N ASN A 98 2.37 6.86 -6.32
CA ASN A 98 1.42 6.00 -5.63
C ASN A 98 1.94 5.61 -4.23
N PHE A 99 1.14 4.81 -3.50
CA PHE A 99 1.45 4.37 -2.14
C PHE A 99 2.82 3.65 -2.03
N PHE A 100 3.22 2.93 -3.08
CA PHE A 100 4.48 2.19 -3.15
C PHE A 100 5.66 3.00 -3.74
N SER A 101 5.46 4.28 -4.07
CA SER A 101 6.52 5.13 -4.64
C SER A 101 7.64 5.48 -3.65
N PRO A 102 7.38 5.76 -2.34
CA PRO A 102 8.44 6.08 -1.39
C PRO A 102 9.43 4.92 -1.19
N SER A 103 10.73 5.23 -1.35
CA SER A 103 11.80 4.27 -1.10
C SER A 103 11.83 3.83 0.37
N PRO A 104 12.31 2.61 0.69
CA PRO A 104 12.40 2.18 2.08
C PRO A 104 13.17 3.14 2.99
N LYS A 105 14.27 3.72 2.50
CA LYS A 105 15.03 4.75 3.23
C LYS A 105 14.19 5.99 3.53
N THR A 106 13.42 6.48 2.55
CA THR A 106 12.54 7.64 2.71
C THR A 106 11.45 7.37 3.74
N ARG A 107 10.81 6.19 3.72
CA ARG A 107 9.75 5.85 4.67
C ARG A 107 10.23 5.86 6.12
N ARG A 108 11.46 5.38 6.36
CA ARG A 108 12.07 5.39 7.69
C ARG A 108 12.42 6.77 8.22
N GLN A 109 12.44 7.81 7.38
CA GLN A 109 12.61 9.19 7.83
C GLN A 109 11.30 9.82 8.37
N GLY A 110 10.18 9.08 8.32
CA GLY A 110 8.92 9.53 8.90
C GLY A 110 9.05 9.84 10.40
N GLU A 111 8.35 10.89 10.85
CA GLU A 111 8.45 11.42 12.21
C GLU A 111 8.19 10.34 13.27
N VAL A 112 7.16 9.52 13.08
CA VAL A 112 6.82 8.44 14.02
C VAL A 112 7.95 7.41 14.13
N VAL A 113 8.49 6.94 13.00
CA VAL A 113 9.56 5.94 13.00
C VAL A 113 10.79 6.48 13.73
N GLN A 114 11.21 7.71 13.40
CA GLN A 114 12.35 8.36 14.04
C GLN A 114 12.14 8.55 15.55
N LYS A 115 10.95 8.98 15.98
CA LYS A 115 10.61 9.11 17.40
C LYS A 115 10.63 7.77 18.12
N LEU A 116 10.05 6.71 17.55
CA LEU A 116 10.07 5.37 18.15
C LEU A 116 11.49 4.82 18.27
N THR A 117 12.28 4.94 17.20
CA THR A 117 13.71 4.58 17.20
C THR A 117 14.46 5.34 18.30
N GLN A 118 14.21 6.64 18.45
CA GLN A 118 14.77 7.45 19.53
C GLN A 118 14.25 7.01 20.90
N MET A 119 12.98 6.67 21.06
CA MET A 119 12.46 6.21 22.35
C MET A 119 13.09 4.88 22.77
N ILE A 120 13.29 3.94 21.85
CA ILE A 120 13.90 2.63 22.12
C ILE A 120 15.42 2.75 22.37
N GLY A 121 16.13 3.47 21.51
CA GLY A 121 17.59 3.53 21.53
C GLY A 121 18.22 2.15 21.49
N LYS A 122 19.08 1.84 22.46
CA LYS A 122 19.79 0.55 22.58
C LYS A 122 19.11 -0.46 23.51
N ASN A 123 17.92 -0.14 24.03
CA ASN A 123 17.28 -0.94 25.07
C ASN A 123 16.42 -2.06 24.45
N VAL A 124 16.92 -3.30 24.52
CA VAL A 124 16.24 -4.50 23.97
C VAL A 124 14.86 -4.72 24.58
N LYS A 125 14.69 -4.49 25.90
CA LYS A 125 13.37 -4.66 26.54
C LYS A 125 12.32 -3.71 25.97
N LEU A 126 12.69 -2.46 25.71
CA LEU A 126 11.77 -1.49 25.11
C LEU A 126 11.43 -1.86 23.66
N TYR A 127 12.41 -2.36 22.91
CA TYR A 127 12.17 -2.89 21.57
C TYR A 127 11.15 -4.04 21.60
N ASP A 128 11.36 -5.02 22.48
CA ASP A 128 10.46 -6.17 22.65
C ASP A 128 9.05 -5.74 23.06
N MET A 129 8.92 -4.73 23.94
CA MET A 129 7.63 -4.14 24.32
C MET A 129 6.92 -3.53 23.11
N VAL A 130 7.62 -2.77 22.26
CA VAL A 130 7.03 -2.22 21.03
C VAL A 130 6.60 -3.35 20.10
N LEU A 131 7.42 -4.38 19.89
CA LEU A 131 7.02 -5.54 19.08
C LEU A 131 5.77 -6.24 19.64
N GLN A 132 5.64 -6.36 20.96
CA GLN A 132 4.44 -6.92 21.60
C GLN A 132 3.21 -6.03 21.36
N PHE A 133 3.36 -4.71 21.43
CA PHE A 133 2.27 -3.77 21.11
C PHE A 133 1.85 -3.89 19.64
N LEU A 134 2.81 -3.97 18.71
CA LEU A 134 2.52 -4.14 17.28
C LEU A 134 1.77 -5.44 17.01
N ARG A 135 2.19 -6.57 17.60
CA ARG A 135 1.47 -7.86 17.48
C ARG A 135 0.05 -7.76 18.04
N THR A 136 -0.12 -7.16 19.21
CA THR A 136 -1.43 -6.99 19.86
C THR A 136 -2.37 -6.13 19.01
N LEU A 137 -1.87 -5.03 18.47
CA LEU A 137 -2.65 -4.12 17.63
C LEU A 137 -2.96 -4.74 16.27
N PHE A 138 -2.01 -5.45 15.67
CA PHE A 138 -2.24 -6.21 14.43
C PHE A 138 -3.38 -7.22 14.61
N LEU A 139 -3.36 -8.01 15.69
CA LEU A 139 -4.43 -8.96 15.98
C LEU A 139 -5.78 -8.29 16.19
N ARG A 140 -5.84 -7.23 17.02
CA ARG A 140 -7.09 -6.56 17.39
C ARG A 140 -7.72 -5.76 16.27
N THR A 141 -6.92 -5.12 15.43
CA THR A 141 -7.40 -4.18 14.41
C THR A 141 -7.40 -4.75 13.00
N ARG A 142 -6.66 -5.85 12.77
CA ARG A 142 -6.36 -6.40 11.45
C ARG A 142 -5.64 -5.42 10.51
N ASN A 143 -5.06 -4.33 11.04
CA ASN A 143 -4.37 -3.35 10.22
C ASN A 143 -2.93 -3.79 9.91
N VAL A 144 -2.67 -4.10 8.64
CA VAL A 144 -1.38 -4.58 8.13
C VAL A 144 -0.27 -3.53 8.19
N HIS A 145 -0.57 -2.24 8.38
CA HIS A 145 0.48 -1.23 8.50
C HIS A 145 1.30 -1.35 9.79
N TYR A 146 0.82 -2.07 10.81
CA TYR A 146 1.65 -2.47 11.95
C TYR A 146 2.78 -3.44 11.54
N CYS A 147 2.56 -4.24 10.51
CA CYS A 147 3.59 -5.10 9.89
C CYS A 147 4.65 -4.25 9.17
N THR A 148 4.22 -3.22 8.43
CA THR A 148 5.14 -2.24 7.83
C THR A 148 5.98 -1.54 8.90
N LEU A 149 5.35 -1.08 9.99
CA LEU A 149 6.05 -0.41 11.07
C LEU A 149 7.08 -1.32 11.76
N ARG A 150 6.76 -2.61 11.93
CA ARG A 150 7.72 -3.60 12.44
C ARG A 150 8.99 -3.64 11.59
N ALA A 151 8.84 -3.77 10.27
CA ALA A 151 9.96 -3.85 9.34
C ALA A 151 10.75 -2.53 9.29
N GLU A 152 10.05 -1.39 9.20
CA GLU A 152 10.66 -0.06 9.15
C GLU A 152 11.44 0.27 10.42
N LEU A 153 10.93 -0.10 11.60
CA LEU A 153 11.59 0.11 12.88
C LEU A 153 12.90 -0.69 12.99
N LEU A 154 12.86 -1.98 12.63
CA LEU A 154 14.05 -2.83 12.65
C LEU A 154 15.13 -2.30 11.68
N MET A 155 14.73 -1.89 10.48
CA MET A 155 15.65 -1.31 9.51
C MET A 155 16.13 0.10 9.90
N SER A 156 15.33 0.87 10.66
CA SER A 156 15.75 2.17 11.20
C SER A 156 16.83 2.00 12.27
N LEU A 157 16.70 1.00 13.14
CA LEU A 157 17.73 0.64 14.13
C LEU A 157 19.01 0.11 13.46
N HIS A 158 18.86 -0.63 12.36
CA HIS A 158 19.98 -1.06 11.52
C HIS A 158 20.73 0.12 10.88
N ASP A 159 20.00 1.09 10.33
CA ASP A 159 20.60 2.30 9.73
C ASP A 159 21.38 3.13 10.77
N LEU A 160 21.03 3.04 12.06
CA LEU A 160 21.76 3.66 13.18
C LEU A 160 22.84 2.78 13.80
N GLU A 161 23.13 1.62 13.21
CA GLU A 161 24.16 0.67 13.67
C GLU A 161 23.95 0.17 15.12
N ILE A 162 22.69 0.03 15.54
CA ILE A 162 22.34 -0.47 16.89
C ILE A 162 22.47 -2.00 16.94
N SER A 163 23.70 -2.47 17.12
CA SER A 163 24.04 -3.89 17.16
C SER A 163 23.36 -4.66 18.30
N GLU A 164 23.09 -4.00 19.42
CA GLU A 164 22.48 -4.60 20.62
C GLU A 164 21.08 -5.18 20.34
N ILE A 165 20.37 -4.62 19.35
CA ILE A 165 19.06 -5.11 18.92
C ILE A 165 19.18 -5.93 17.64
N CYS A 166 19.93 -5.45 16.63
CA CYS A 166 19.98 -6.13 15.33
C CYS A 166 20.59 -7.53 15.39
N THR A 167 21.49 -7.80 16.34
CA THR A 167 22.13 -9.13 16.47
C THR A 167 21.24 -10.16 17.16
N VAL A 168 20.26 -9.71 17.95
CA VAL A 168 19.35 -10.57 18.71
C VAL A 168 18.01 -10.79 18.00
N ASP A 169 17.59 -9.85 17.14
CA ASP A 169 16.36 -10.00 16.35
C ASP A 169 16.56 -11.07 15.25
N PRO A 170 15.80 -12.18 15.30
CA PRO A 170 15.98 -13.30 14.37
C PRO A 170 15.52 -12.96 12.94
N CYS A 171 14.72 -11.92 12.76
CA CYS A 171 14.22 -11.45 11.46
C CYS A 171 15.15 -10.42 10.81
N HIS A 172 16.22 -9.95 11.47
CA HIS A 172 17.07 -8.86 10.96
C HIS A 172 17.60 -9.11 9.55
N LYS A 173 18.28 -10.24 9.33
CA LYS A 173 18.88 -10.57 8.03
C LYS A 173 17.83 -10.79 6.94
N PHE A 174 16.71 -11.43 7.28
CA PHE A 174 15.60 -11.65 6.37
C PHE A 174 14.98 -10.31 5.94
N THR A 175 14.64 -9.45 6.90
CA THR A 175 14.08 -8.12 6.66
C THR A 175 15.03 -7.27 5.83
N TRP A 176 16.33 -7.33 6.09
CA TRP A 176 17.33 -6.58 5.32
C TRP A 176 17.42 -7.05 3.85
N CYS A 177 17.38 -8.37 3.64
CA CYS A 177 17.35 -8.96 2.30
C CYS A 177 16.05 -8.58 1.55
N LEU A 178 14.91 -8.63 2.23
CA LEU A 178 13.61 -8.24 1.69
C LEU A 178 13.54 -6.73 1.40
N ASP A 179 14.11 -5.87 2.25
CA ASP A 179 14.19 -4.41 2.05
C ASP A 179 14.93 -4.07 0.74
N ALA A 180 15.97 -4.85 0.42
CA ALA A 180 16.65 -4.74 -0.87
C ALA A 180 15.73 -5.10 -2.04
N CYS A 181 14.95 -6.19 -1.94
CA CYS A 181 13.99 -6.58 -2.97
C CYS A 181 12.89 -5.51 -3.17
N ILE A 182 12.38 -4.94 -2.07
CA ILE A 182 11.37 -3.87 -2.11
C ILE A 182 11.93 -2.63 -2.81
N ARG A 183 13.19 -2.28 -2.55
CA ARG A 183 13.85 -1.15 -3.21
C ARG A 183 13.98 -1.38 -4.72
N GLU A 184 14.41 -2.57 -5.14
CA GLU A 184 14.56 -2.92 -6.56
C GLU A 184 13.20 -3.27 -7.23
N LYS A 185 12.11 -3.37 -6.45
CA LYS A 185 10.77 -3.78 -6.90
C LYS A 185 10.76 -5.13 -7.61
N PHE A 186 11.68 -6.02 -7.21
CA PHE A 186 11.84 -7.35 -7.78
C PHE A 186 12.64 -8.25 -6.83
N VAL A 187 12.34 -9.55 -6.86
CA VAL A 187 13.13 -10.60 -6.22
C VAL A 187 13.90 -11.36 -7.29
N ASP A 188 15.22 -11.15 -7.36
CA ASP A 188 16.11 -11.90 -8.25
C ASP A 188 16.50 -13.29 -7.67
N ASN A 189 17.06 -14.17 -8.50
CA ASN A 189 17.39 -15.55 -8.13
C ASN A 189 18.46 -15.65 -7.01
N LYS A 190 19.29 -14.62 -6.82
CA LYS A 190 20.26 -14.60 -5.71
C LYS A 190 19.54 -14.30 -4.40
N ARG A 191 18.70 -13.25 -4.39
CA ARG A 191 17.90 -12.86 -3.24
C ARG A 191 16.85 -13.90 -2.89
N ALA A 192 16.23 -14.54 -3.88
CA ALA A 192 15.33 -15.68 -3.68
C ALA A 192 16.02 -16.78 -2.86
N ARG A 193 17.22 -17.21 -3.26
CA ARG A 193 17.98 -18.23 -2.52
C ARG A 193 18.37 -17.78 -1.11
N GLU A 194 18.74 -16.52 -0.91
CA GLU A 194 19.02 -15.96 0.43
C GLU A 194 17.77 -15.99 1.31
N LEU A 195 16.63 -15.50 0.81
CA LEU A 195 15.34 -15.51 1.51
C LEU A 195 14.87 -16.92 1.85
N GLN A 196 15.01 -17.85 0.89
CA GLN A 196 14.72 -19.26 1.12
C GLN A 196 15.59 -19.85 2.23
N GLY A 197 16.91 -19.58 2.20
CA GLY A 197 17.83 -20.06 3.23
C GLY A 197 17.48 -19.57 4.64
N PHE A 198 16.92 -18.36 4.77
CA PHE A 198 16.43 -17.86 6.06
C PHE A 198 15.16 -18.58 6.53
N LEU A 199 14.20 -18.84 5.63
CA LEU A 199 12.98 -19.58 5.96
C LEU A 199 13.28 -21.04 6.33
N ASP A 200 14.11 -21.71 5.55
CA ASP A 200 14.52 -23.10 5.79
C ASP A 200 15.45 -23.22 7.02
N GLY A 201 16.08 -22.11 7.42
CA GLY A 201 16.94 -22.02 8.60
C GLY A 201 16.20 -21.96 9.95
N VAL A 202 14.87 -21.85 9.96
CA VAL A 202 14.07 -21.84 11.19
C VAL A 202 14.15 -23.20 11.88
N LYS A 203 14.78 -23.25 13.05
CA LYS A 203 15.02 -24.50 13.79
C LYS A 203 13.75 -24.98 14.51
N LYS A 204 13.63 -26.30 14.65
CA LYS A 204 12.63 -26.93 15.53
C LYS A 204 12.76 -26.38 16.96
N GLY A 205 11.64 -26.00 17.57
CA GLY A 205 11.59 -25.33 18.88
C GLY A 205 11.80 -23.82 18.84
N GLN A 206 12.10 -23.23 17.68
CA GLN A 206 12.13 -21.78 17.44
C GLN A 206 11.06 -21.37 16.44
N GLU A 207 9.97 -22.14 16.32
CA GLU A 207 8.96 -21.88 15.29
C GLU A 207 8.28 -20.52 15.46
N GLN A 208 8.27 -19.94 16.66
CA GLN A 208 7.76 -18.58 16.92
C GLN A 208 8.36 -17.51 15.98
N VAL A 209 9.61 -17.70 15.54
CA VAL A 209 10.27 -16.83 14.55
C VAL A 209 9.48 -16.77 13.24
N LEU A 210 8.82 -17.87 12.86
CA LEU A 210 7.99 -17.92 11.66
C LEU A 210 6.81 -16.94 11.73
N GLY A 211 6.23 -16.72 12.92
CA GLY A 211 5.17 -15.73 13.10
C GLY A 211 5.67 -14.30 12.85
N ASP A 212 6.88 -14.00 13.31
CA ASP A 212 7.50 -12.71 13.09
C ASP A 212 7.93 -12.50 11.62
N LEU A 213 8.49 -13.52 10.98
CA LEU A 213 8.80 -13.51 9.54
C LEU A 213 7.54 -13.35 8.70
N SER A 214 6.46 -14.03 9.08
CA SER A 214 5.15 -13.91 8.44
C SER A 214 4.59 -12.50 8.61
N MET A 215 4.76 -11.88 9.79
CA MET A 215 4.40 -10.48 10.00
C MET A 215 5.19 -9.55 9.07
N ILE A 216 6.51 -9.75 8.90
CA ILE A 216 7.32 -8.99 7.94
C ILE A 216 6.82 -9.20 6.50
N LEU A 217 6.46 -10.43 6.12
CA LEU A 217 5.91 -10.74 4.79
C LEU A 217 4.48 -10.20 4.58
N CYS A 218 3.72 -9.96 5.65
CA CYS A 218 2.40 -9.35 5.63
C CYS A 218 2.45 -7.84 5.39
N ASP A 219 3.63 -7.22 5.41
CA ASP A 219 3.83 -5.83 4.99
C ASP A 219 3.33 -5.63 3.55
N PRO A 220 2.42 -4.67 3.29
CA PRO A 220 1.96 -4.35 1.94
C PRO A 220 3.09 -4.13 0.92
N PHE A 221 4.24 -3.56 1.33
CA PHE A 221 5.36 -3.36 0.40
C PHE A 221 6.02 -4.69 0.01
N ALA A 222 6.08 -5.65 0.93
CA ALA A 222 6.54 -7.00 0.66
C ALA A 222 5.55 -7.72 -0.27
N ILE A 223 4.26 -7.72 0.06
CA ILE A 223 3.21 -8.33 -0.78
C ILE A 223 3.24 -7.76 -2.20
N ASN A 224 3.29 -6.44 -2.36
CA ASN A 224 3.39 -5.79 -3.67
C ASN A 224 4.63 -6.24 -4.45
N THR A 225 5.78 -6.33 -3.80
CA THR A 225 7.03 -6.76 -4.45
C THR A 225 6.96 -8.23 -4.88
N LEU A 226 6.43 -9.10 -4.03
CA LEU A 226 6.29 -10.53 -4.29
C LEU A 226 5.27 -10.81 -5.38
N ALA A 227 4.12 -10.14 -5.35
CA ALA A 227 3.08 -10.28 -6.37
C ALA A 227 3.56 -9.76 -7.73
N LEU A 228 4.18 -8.58 -7.80
CA LEU A 228 4.77 -8.07 -9.04
C LEU A 228 5.89 -8.97 -9.58
N SER A 229 6.73 -9.53 -8.70
CA SER A 229 7.76 -10.49 -9.10
C SER A 229 7.13 -11.77 -9.65
N THR A 230 6.02 -12.23 -9.05
CA THR A 230 5.26 -13.40 -9.50
C THR A 230 4.72 -13.18 -10.91
N ILE A 231 4.06 -12.03 -11.16
CA ILE A 231 3.56 -11.70 -12.50
C ILE A 231 4.70 -11.66 -13.53
N ARG A 232 5.85 -11.04 -13.19
CA ARG A 232 7.01 -11.01 -14.10
C ARG A 232 7.51 -12.42 -14.43
N HIS A 233 7.67 -13.27 -13.43
CA HIS A 233 8.10 -14.65 -13.65
C HIS A 233 7.09 -15.41 -14.54
N LEU A 234 5.78 -15.23 -14.35
CA LEU A 234 4.78 -15.86 -15.22
C LEU A 234 4.95 -15.45 -16.69
N HIS A 235 5.20 -14.16 -16.95
CA HIS A 235 5.51 -13.69 -18.31
C HIS A 235 6.81 -14.29 -18.86
N ASP A 236 7.87 -14.37 -18.05
CA ASP A 236 9.14 -14.95 -18.46
C ASP A 236 9.00 -16.44 -18.77
N LEU A 237 8.20 -17.19 -17.99
CA LEU A 237 7.92 -18.60 -18.22
C LEU A 237 7.15 -18.83 -19.53
N VAL A 238 6.19 -17.96 -19.87
CA VAL A 238 5.51 -17.98 -21.18
C VAL A 238 6.53 -17.78 -22.31
N GLY A 239 7.47 -16.85 -22.16
CA GLY A 239 8.51 -16.62 -23.17
C GLY A 239 9.55 -17.74 -23.29
N GLN A 240 9.65 -18.61 -22.28
CA GLN A 240 10.58 -19.74 -22.22
C GLN A 240 9.92 -21.10 -22.46
N ASP A 241 8.61 -21.14 -22.74
CA ASP A 241 7.82 -22.37 -22.87
C ASP A 241 7.95 -23.32 -21.66
N THR A 242 8.07 -22.77 -20.45
CA THR A 242 8.28 -23.53 -19.20
C THR A 242 7.06 -23.49 -18.30
N LEU A 243 6.81 -24.58 -17.57
CA LEU A 243 5.62 -24.69 -16.71
C LEU A 243 5.88 -24.05 -15.33
N PRO A 244 4.85 -23.45 -14.68
CA PRO A 244 4.98 -22.84 -13.34
C PRO A 244 5.61 -23.76 -12.28
N ARG A 245 5.26 -25.05 -12.31
CA ARG A 245 5.75 -26.06 -11.36
C ARG A 245 7.26 -26.33 -11.46
N GLU A 246 7.89 -25.97 -12.57
CA GLU A 246 9.30 -26.21 -12.86
C GLU A 246 10.18 -25.03 -12.39
N SER A 247 9.56 -23.92 -11.98
CA SER A 247 10.26 -22.73 -11.50
C SER A 247 10.34 -22.72 -9.97
N PRO A 248 11.50 -23.04 -9.36
CA PRO A 248 11.65 -23.00 -7.91
C PRO A 248 11.51 -21.57 -7.34
N ASP A 249 11.95 -20.56 -8.10
CA ASP A 249 11.84 -19.16 -7.72
C ASP A 249 10.37 -18.74 -7.62
N LEU A 250 9.53 -19.14 -8.58
CA LEU A 250 8.08 -18.90 -8.53
C LEU A 250 7.45 -19.59 -7.32
N LEU A 251 7.78 -20.87 -7.06
CA LEU A 251 7.25 -21.59 -5.90
C LEU A 251 7.63 -20.93 -4.57
N LEU A 252 8.84 -20.36 -4.49
CA LEU A 252 9.27 -19.60 -3.32
C LEU A 252 8.46 -18.30 -3.15
N LEU A 253 8.21 -17.56 -4.23
CA LEU A 253 7.37 -16.35 -4.18
C LEU A 253 5.97 -16.67 -3.64
N LEU A 254 5.36 -17.76 -4.11
CA LEU A 254 4.05 -18.22 -3.64
C LEU A 254 4.09 -18.65 -2.16
N ARG A 255 5.16 -19.35 -1.73
CA ARG A 255 5.37 -19.70 -0.32
C ARG A 255 5.46 -18.46 0.57
N MET A 256 6.21 -17.45 0.15
CA MET A 256 6.34 -16.18 0.89
C MET A 256 5.02 -15.40 0.96
N LEU A 257 4.27 -15.33 -0.15
CA LEU A 257 2.92 -14.74 -0.16
C LEU A 257 1.98 -15.50 0.78
N SER A 258 2.02 -16.83 0.77
CA SER A 258 1.22 -17.68 1.66
C SER A 258 1.53 -17.42 3.13
N LEU A 259 2.81 -17.34 3.49
CA LEU A 259 3.26 -16.99 4.84
C LEU A 259 2.77 -15.61 5.27
N GLY A 260 2.95 -14.59 4.43
CA GLY A 260 2.50 -13.23 4.72
C GLY A 260 0.98 -13.14 4.92
N GLN A 261 0.20 -13.82 4.07
CA GLN A 261 -1.25 -13.86 4.20
C GLN A 261 -1.71 -14.64 5.45
N GLY A 262 -1.01 -15.72 5.81
CA GLY A 262 -1.28 -16.51 7.01
C GLY A 262 -0.77 -15.91 8.33
N ALA A 263 -0.14 -14.73 8.29
CA ALA A 263 0.49 -14.13 9.47
C ALA A 263 -0.49 -13.90 10.63
N TRP A 264 -1.70 -13.41 10.33
CA TRP A 264 -2.70 -13.14 11.37
C TRP A 264 -3.12 -14.44 12.06
N ASP A 265 -3.51 -15.46 11.29
CA ASP A 265 -3.96 -16.76 11.83
C ASP A 265 -2.85 -17.46 12.62
N MET A 266 -1.61 -17.37 12.14
CA MET A 266 -0.44 -17.97 12.79
C MET A 266 -0.17 -17.33 14.17
N ILE A 267 -0.26 -16.00 14.24
CA ILE A 267 -0.02 -15.26 15.49
C ILE A 267 -1.22 -15.42 16.44
N ASP A 268 -2.45 -15.43 15.94
CA ASP A 268 -3.66 -15.60 16.77
C ASP A 268 -3.72 -17.01 17.39
N SER A 269 -3.57 -18.04 16.55
CA SER A 269 -3.62 -19.44 16.97
C SER A 269 -2.40 -19.91 17.77
N GLN A 270 -1.28 -19.17 17.70
CA GLN A 270 0.03 -19.58 18.22
C GLN A 270 0.53 -20.92 17.61
N VAL A 271 0.00 -21.31 16.44
CA VAL A 271 0.45 -22.48 15.69
C VAL A 271 1.39 -22.03 14.57
N PHE A 272 2.68 -22.03 14.89
CA PHE A 272 3.73 -21.56 13.98
C PHE A 272 4.14 -22.65 12.98
N LYS A 273 3.32 -22.82 11.94
CA LYS A 273 3.58 -23.76 10.84
C LYS A 273 3.31 -23.08 9.52
N GLU A 274 4.07 -23.49 8.50
CA GLU A 274 3.85 -22.98 7.16
C GLU A 274 2.46 -23.42 6.64
N PRO A 275 1.68 -22.51 6.05
CA PRO A 275 0.44 -22.88 5.40
C PRO A 275 0.70 -23.85 4.25
N LYS A 276 -0.17 -24.84 4.09
CA LYS A 276 -0.08 -25.77 2.96
C LYS A 276 -0.52 -25.05 1.68
N MET A 277 0.35 -25.03 0.69
CA MET A 277 0.00 -24.51 -0.64
C MET A 277 -0.83 -25.54 -1.42
N GLU A 278 -1.96 -25.11 -1.95
CA GLU A 278 -2.84 -25.94 -2.76
C GLU A 278 -2.20 -26.25 -4.12
N ALA A 279 -2.13 -27.53 -4.48
CA ALA A 279 -1.55 -27.94 -5.76
C ALA A 279 -2.31 -27.38 -6.97
N GLU A 280 -3.62 -27.13 -6.83
CA GLU A 280 -4.45 -26.57 -7.88
C GLU A 280 -4.08 -25.13 -8.24
N LEU A 281 -3.53 -24.36 -7.29
CA LEU A 281 -3.01 -23.03 -7.56
C LEU A 281 -1.92 -23.10 -8.64
N ILE A 282 -0.97 -24.01 -8.48
CA ILE A 282 0.19 -24.15 -9.38
C ILE A 282 -0.20 -24.85 -10.68
N THR A 283 -1.07 -25.86 -10.61
CA THR A 283 -1.36 -26.75 -11.74
C THR A 283 -2.55 -26.32 -12.59
N LYS A 284 -3.45 -25.48 -12.07
CA LYS A 284 -4.63 -24.99 -12.79
C LYS A 284 -4.66 -23.47 -12.90
N PHE A 285 -4.57 -22.75 -11.77
CA PHE A 285 -4.73 -21.30 -11.76
C PHE A 285 -3.60 -20.55 -12.48
N LEU A 286 -2.32 -20.84 -12.16
CA LEU A 286 -1.20 -20.16 -12.82
C LEU A 286 -1.13 -20.44 -14.33
N PRO A 287 -1.33 -21.68 -14.82
CA PRO A 287 -1.47 -21.93 -16.26
C PRO A 287 -2.64 -21.18 -16.91
N MET A 288 -3.76 -20.99 -16.19
CA MET A 288 -4.87 -20.16 -16.67
C MET A 288 -4.44 -18.69 -16.85
N LEU A 289 -3.72 -18.12 -15.88
CA LEU A 289 -3.16 -16.77 -16.02
C LEU A 289 -2.18 -16.68 -17.20
N MET A 290 -1.30 -17.66 -17.36
CA MET A 290 -0.39 -17.74 -18.50
C MET A 290 -1.14 -17.82 -19.83
N SER A 291 -2.28 -18.52 -19.88
CA SER A 291 -3.11 -18.58 -21.10
C SER A 291 -3.64 -17.19 -21.50
N PHE A 292 -3.99 -16.33 -20.54
CA PHE A 292 -4.37 -14.94 -20.84
C PHE A 292 -3.20 -14.12 -21.41
N VAL A 293 -1.98 -14.35 -20.91
CA VAL A 293 -0.78 -13.72 -21.46
C VAL A 293 -0.53 -14.16 -22.91
N VAL A 294 -0.74 -15.45 -23.20
CA VAL A 294 -0.63 -16.00 -24.56
C VAL A 294 -1.71 -15.42 -25.48
N ASP A 295 -2.96 -15.32 -25.02
CA ASP A 295 -4.05 -14.69 -25.76
C ASP A 295 -3.68 -13.24 -26.12
N ASP A 296 -3.14 -12.48 -25.16
CA ASP A 296 -2.69 -11.10 -25.36
C ASP A 296 -1.54 -10.99 -26.37
N HIS A 297 -0.54 -11.87 -26.28
CA HIS A 297 0.57 -11.90 -27.23
C HIS A 297 0.10 -12.25 -28.64
N THR A 298 -0.75 -13.27 -28.78
CA THR A 298 -1.29 -13.73 -30.05
C THR A 298 -2.09 -12.62 -30.73
N PHE A 299 -3.01 -11.99 -29.99
CA PHE A 299 -3.79 -10.87 -30.52
C PHE A 299 -2.90 -9.69 -30.98
N ASN A 300 -1.86 -9.36 -30.22
CA ASN A 300 -0.94 -8.28 -30.57
C ASN A 300 -0.10 -8.59 -31.82
N VAL A 301 0.24 -9.85 -32.06
CA VAL A 301 0.92 -10.31 -33.28
C VAL A 301 -0.04 -10.22 -34.47
N ASP A 302 -1.25 -10.72 -34.33
CA ASP A 302 -2.27 -10.71 -35.39
C ASP A 302 -2.60 -9.30 -35.87
N GLN A 303 -2.71 -8.33 -34.95
CA GLN A 303 -2.94 -6.92 -35.32
C GLN A 303 -1.82 -6.32 -36.19
N LYS A 304 -0.60 -6.86 -36.11
CA LYS A 304 0.57 -6.40 -36.88
C LYS A 304 0.74 -7.10 -38.23
N LEU A 305 -0.04 -8.15 -38.51
CA LEU A 305 0.05 -8.87 -39.78
C LEU A 305 -0.47 -8.02 -40.96
N PRO A 306 0.06 -8.22 -42.18
CA PRO A 306 -0.40 -7.52 -43.39
C PRO A 306 -1.88 -7.75 -43.68
N SER A 307 -2.54 -6.72 -44.21
CA SER A 307 -4.01 -6.65 -44.43
C SER A 307 -4.59 -7.76 -45.30
N GLU A 308 -3.77 -8.37 -46.16
CA GLU A 308 -4.19 -9.37 -47.15
C GLU A 308 -4.52 -10.74 -46.53
N GLU A 309 -4.11 -11.00 -45.28
CA GLU A 309 -4.41 -12.22 -44.51
C GLU A 309 -5.46 -12.00 -43.40
N LYS A 310 -6.04 -10.80 -43.28
CA LYS A 310 -6.90 -10.42 -42.15
C LYS A 310 -8.33 -10.98 -42.28
N GLY A 311 -8.64 -12.00 -41.47
CA GLY A 311 -9.98 -12.13 -40.87
C GLY A 311 -10.08 -11.25 -39.62
N PRO A 312 -11.24 -10.68 -39.26
CA PRO A 312 -11.41 -10.02 -37.96
C PRO A 312 -11.45 -11.10 -36.88
N ILE A 313 -10.31 -11.36 -36.22
CA ILE A 313 -10.29 -12.21 -35.03
C ILE A 313 -10.72 -11.34 -33.85
N PRO A 314 -11.90 -11.57 -33.26
CA PRO A 314 -12.32 -10.83 -32.08
C PRO A 314 -11.41 -11.18 -30.91
N TYR A 315 -11.10 -10.19 -30.06
CA TYR A 315 -10.36 -10.45 -28.84
C TYR A 315 -11.14 -11.45 -27.95
N PRO A 316 -10.49 -12.44 -27.32
CA PRO A 316 -11.18 -13.41 -26.47
C PRO A 316 -11.92 -12.72 -25.32
N SER A 317 -13.25 -12.82 -25.29
CA SER A 317 -14.09 -12.17 -24.27
C SER A 317 -14.47 -13.11 -23.12
N ALA A 318 -14.32 -14.43 -23.29
CA ALA A 318 -14.71 -15.42 -22.30
C ALA A 318 -13.70 -15.50 -21.14
N ILE A 319 -14.22 -15.53 -19.91
CA ILE A 319 -13.48 -15.87 -18.70
C ILE A 319 -13.85 -17.31 -18.31
N PRO A 320 -12.89 -18.23 -18.13
CA PRO A 320 -13.19 -19.55 -17.59
C PRO A 320 -13.80 -19.46 -16.19
N GLU A 321 -14.91 -20.16 -15.93
CA GLU A 321 -15.58 -20.16 -14.62
C GLU A 321 -14.63 -20.56 -13.47
N ALA A 322 -13.70 -21.47 -13.74
CA ALA A 322 -12.68 -21.89 -12.79
C ALA A 322 -11.79 -20.73 -12.33
N PHE A 323 -11.50 -19.75 -13.20
CA PHE A 323 -10.71 -18.58 -12.84
C PHE A 323 -11.44 -17.73 -11.79
N THR A 324 -12.71 -17.40 -12.04
CA THR A 324 -13.54 -16.63 -11.10
C THR A 324 -13.67 -17.36 -9.77
N LYS A 325 -13.89 -18.67 -9.79
CA LYS A 325 -13.95 -19.50 -8.58
C LYS A 325 -12.65 -19.41 -7.76
N PHE A 326 -11.48 -19.48 -8.42
CA PHE A 326 -10.20 -19.31 -7.72
C PHE A 326 -10.06 -17.92 -7.06
N LEU A 327 -10.49 -16.85 -7.73
CA LEU A 327 -10.45 -15.50 -7.14
C LEU A 327 -11.40 -15.36 -5.94
N GLN A 328 -12.49 -16.12 -5.89
CA GLN A 328 -13.46 -16.11 -4.79
C GLN A 328 -13.01 -16.97 -3.59
N GLU A 329 -12.41 -18.13 -3.84
CA GLU A 329 -12.15 -19.14 -2.80
C GLU A 329 -10.70 -19.15 -2.31
N ASN A 330 -9.74 -18.75 -3.14
CA ASN A 330 -8.31 -18.83 -2.80
C ASN A 330 -7.68 -17.44 -2.69
N ARG A 331 -7.21 -17.10 -1.49
CA ARG A 331 -6.63 -15.79 -1.17
C ARG A 331 -5.36 -15.45 -1.96
N ILE A 332 -4.50 -16.44 -2.25
CA ILE A 332 -3.26 -16.23 -3.02
C ILE A 332 -3.61 -16.04 -4.50
N ALA A 333 -4.51 -16.87 -5.03
CA ALA A 333 -5.01 -16.72 -6.40
C ALA A 333 -5.65 -15.35 -6.60
N CYS A 334 -6.47 -14.91 -5.64
CA CYS A 334 -7.06 -13.57 -5.63
C CYS A 334 -5.98 -12.49 -5.71
N GLU A 335 -4.99 -12.50 -4.81
CA GLU A 335 -3.91 -11.51 -4.80
C GLU A 335 -3.17 -11.45 -6.16
N ILE A 336 -2.76 -12.60 -6.69
CA ILE A 336 -2.03 -12.67 -7.96
C ILE A 336 -2.93 -12.20 -9.11
N GLY A 337 -4.20 -12.60 -9.14
CA GLY A 337 -5.16 -12.15 -10.15
C GLY A 337 -5.38 -10.64 -10.12
N LEU A 338 -5.51 -10.04 -8.94
CA LEU A 338 -5.61 -8.59 -8.78
C LEU A 338 -4.35 -7.88 -9.30
N TYR A 339 -3.16 -8.38 -8.98
CA TYR A 339 -1.91 -7.80 -9.49
C TYR A 339 -1.71 -8.00 -10.99
N TYR A 340 -2.21 -9.10 -11.56
CA TYR A 340 -2.27 -9.28 -13.00
C TYR A 340 -3.16 -8.22 -13.66
N ILE A 341 -4.34 -7.96 -13.09
CA ILE A 341 -5.26 -6.92 -13.58
C ILE A 341 -4.61 -5.53 -13.47
N LEU A 342 -3.91 -5.23 -12.37
CA LEU A 342 -3.13 -3.98 -12.26
C LEU A 342 -2.04 -3.90 -13.33
N HIS A 343 -1.38 -5.01 -13.64
CA HIS A 343 -0.33 -5.09 -14.65
C HIS A 343 -0.86 -4.79 -16.05
N ILE A 344 -1.93 -5.44 -16.50
CA ILE A 344 -2.53 -5.21 -17.82
C ILE A 344 -3.08 -3.79 -17.97
N THR A 345 -3.69 -3.23 -16.92
CA THR A 345 -4.17 -1.83 -16.94
C THR A 345 -3.00 -0.87 -17.08
N LYS A 346 -1.88 -1.15 -16.41
CA LYS A 346 -0.64 -0.36 -16.54
C LYS A 346 -0.04 -0.45 -17.95
N GLN A 347 -0.20 -1.57 -18.63
CA GLN A 347 0.20 -1.74 -20.04
C GLN A 347 -0.77 -1.08 -21.03
N ARG A 348 -1.86 -0.44 -20.56
CA ARG A 348 -2.92 0.15 -21.39
C ARG A 348 -3.67 -0.86 -22.26
N ASN A 349 -3.68 -2.14 -21.85
CA ASN A 349 -4.43 -3.18 -22.57
C ASN A 349 -5.90 -3.16 -22.12
N LYS A 350 -6.71 -2.33 -22.80
CA LYS A 350 -8.13 -2.17 -22.47
C LYS A 350 -8.95 -3.45 -22.68
N ASN A 351 -8.61 -4.25 -23.69
CA ASN A 351 -9.37 -5.45 -24.03
C ASN A 351 -9.21 -6.51 -22.94
N ALA A 352 -7.97 -6.77 -22.52
CA ALA A 352 -7.69 -7.66 -21.39
C ALA A 352 -8.32 -7.17 -20.09
N PHE A 353 -8.25 -5.85 -19.84
CA PHE A 353 -8.87 -5.24 -18.67
C PHE A 353 -10.39 -5.47 -18.65
N LEU A 354 -11.10 -5.14 -19.74
CA LEU A 354 -12.54 -5.34 -19.85
C LEU A 354 -12.93 -6.83 -19.77
N ARG A 355 -12.11 -7.73 -20.33
CA ARG A 355 -12.30 -9.17 -20.20
C ARG A 355 -12.29 -9.61 -18.73
N LEU A 356 -11.36 -9.12 -17.92
CA LEU A 356 -11.19 -9.59 -16.53
C LEU A 356 -11.96 -8.78 -15.49
N LEU A 357 -12.45 -7.60 -15.86
CA LEU A 357 -13.19 -6.69 -14.97
C LEU A 357 -14.39 -7.35 -14.27
N PRO A 358 -15.23 -8.19 -14.93
CA PRO A 358 -16.33 -8.87 -14.25
C PRO A 358 -15.89 -9.77 -13.08
N ALA A 359 -14.68 -10.33 -13.15
CA ALA A 359 -14.14 -11.20 -12.12
C ALA A 359 -13.74 -10.43 -10.84
N LEU A 360 -13.71 -9.08 -10.87
CA LEU A 360 -13.42 -8.26 -9.70
C LEU A 360 -14.61 -8.04 -8.77
N VAL A 361 -15.85 -8.28 -9.25
CA VAL A 361 -17.08 -7.99 -8.50
C VAL A 361 -17.19 -8.86 -7.25
N GLU A 362 -16.79 -10.12 -7.37
CA GLU A 362 -16.81 -11.11 -6.30
C GLU A 362 -15.42 -11.71 -6.14
N THR A 363 -14.72 -11.28 -5.10
CA THR A 363 -13.35 -11.74 -4.79
C THR A 363 -13.25 -12.19 -3.34
N PHE A 364 -12.21 -12.99 -3.04
CA PHE A 364 -11.95 -13.51 -1.71
C PHE A 364 -11.94 -12.37 -0.69
N SER A 365 -12.85 -12.43 0.29
CA SER A 365 -13.00 -11.42 1.34
C SER A 365 -13.01 -9.96 0.81
N ASP A 366 -13.56 -9.73 -0.39
CA ASP A 366 -13.65 -8.41 -1.00
C ASP A 366 -12.30 -7.71 -1.26
N LEU A 367 -11.22 -8.46 -1.49
CA LEU A 367 -9.88 -7.89 -1.69
C LEU A 367 -9.80 -6.90 -2.87
N ALA A 368 -10.63 -7.06 -3.91
CA ALA A 368 -10.76 -6.09 -5.01
C ALA A 368 -11.29 -4.72 -4.58
N PHE A 369 -11.85 -4.61 -3.37
CA PHE A 369 -12.34 -3.36 -2.80
C PHE A 369 -11.46 -2.85 -1.64
N SER A 370 -10.28 -3.43 -1.45
CA SER A 370 -9.29 -2.92 -0.49
C SER A 370 -8.70 -1.58 -0.95
N ASP A 371 -8.38 -0.70 -0.01
CA ASP A 371 -7.91 0.66 -0.33
C ASP A 371 -6.60 0.69 -1.11
N ILE A 372 -5.68 -0.23 -0.81
CA ILE A 372 -4.41 -0.34 -1.53
C ILE A 372 -4.65 -0.71 -2.98
N PHE A 373 -5.48 -1.73 -3.25
CA PHE A 373 -5.78 -2.14 -4.60
C PHE A 373 -6.53 -1.04 -5.37
N LEU A 374 -7.57 -0.45 -4.77
CA LEU A 374 -8.35 0.62 -5.41
C LEU A 374 -7.50 1.86 -5.69
N HIS A 375 -6.59 2.24 -4.79
CA HIS A 375 -5.64 3.34 -5.01
C HIS A 375 -4.74 3.07 -6.22
N LEU A 376 -4.22 1.83 -6.34
CA LEU A 376 -3.42 1.44 -7.51
C LEU A 376 -4.24 1.35 -8.79
N LEU A 377 -5.45 0.79 -8.73
CA LEU A 377 -6.32 0.62 -9.88
C LEU A 377 -6.75 1.98 -10.43
N THR A 378 -7.27 2.87 -9.59
CA THR A 378 -7.63 4.24 -9.98
C THR A 378 -6.45 5.01 -10.53
N GLY A 379 -5.26 4.86 -9.93
CA GLY A 379 -4.00 5.32 -10.49
C GLY A 379 -3.80 4.82 -11.92
N ASN A 380 -3.77 3.51 -12.13
CA ASN A 380 -3.52 2.92 -13.45
C ASN A 380 -4.61 3.26 -14.48
N LEU A 381 -5.87 3.41 -14.08
CA LEU A 381 -6.98 3.80 -14.95
C LEU A 381 -6.78 5.18 -15.59
N THR A 382 -6.02 6.08 -14.96
CA THR A 382 -5.67 7.37 -15.59
C THR A 382 -4.88 7.21 -16.90
N LEU A 383 -4.17 6.09 -17.08
CA LEU A 383 -3.46 5.78 -18.33
C LEU A 383 -4.39 5.42 -19.48
N LEU A 384 -5.63 5.02 -19.16
CA LEU A 384 -6.71 4.73 -20.10
C LEU A 384 -7.65 5.93 -20.27
N GLY A 385 -7.21 7.15 -19.92
CA GLY A 385 -8.07 8.33 -19.89
C GLY A 385 -8.86 8.59 -21.17
N ASP A 386 -8.32 8.25 -22.35
CA ASP A 386 -9.00 8.46 -23.63
C ASP A 386 -10.17 7.48 -23.85
N GLU A 387 -10.14 6.31 -23.21
CA GLU A 387 -11.21 5.32 -23.26
C GLU A 387 -12.45 5.74 -22.46
N PHE A 388 -12.32 6.70 -21.53
CA PHE A 388 -13.46 7.24 -20.77
C PHE A 388 -14.42 8.07 -21.64
N ALA A 389 -14.03 8.43 -22.86
CA ALA A 389 -14.95 9.02 -23.83
C ALA A 389 -15.95 8.01 -24.39
N LEU A 390 -15.65 6.71 -24.28
CA LEU A 390 -16.52 5.63 -24.74
C LEU A 390 -17.52 5.23 -23.65
N GLU A 391 -18.80 5.29 -23.98
CA GLU A 391 -19.89 5.01 -23.04
C GLU A 391 -19.91 3.54 -22.60
N GLU A 392 -19.56 2.60 -23.49
CA GLU A 392 -19.46 1.16 -23.20
C GLU A 392 -18.36 0.86 -22.17
N PHE A 393 -17.19 1.50 -22.32
CA PHE A 393 -16.09 1.36 -21.36
C PHE A 393 -16.51 1.87 -19.97
N CYS A 394 -17.12 3.06 -19.92
CA CYS A 394 -17.58 3.63 -18.66
C CYS A 394 -18.72 2.81 -18.03
N THR A 395 -19.65 2.29 -18.82
CA THR A 395 -20.72 1.42 -18.34
C THR A 395 -20.15 0.14 -17.73
N SER A 396 -19.21 -0.51 -18.41
CA SER A 396 -18.54 -1.71 -17.90
C SER A 396 -17.80 -1.43 -16.60
N LEU A 397 -17.02 -0.34 -16.55
CA LEU A 397 -16.21 0.04 -15.39
C LEU A 397 -17.03 0.49 -14.18
N PHE A 398 -17.93 1.45 -14.38
CA PHE A 398 -18.68 2.02 -13.27
C PHE A 398 -19.86 1.14 -12.88
N ASP A 399 -20.71 0.75 -13.82
CA ASP A 399 -21.92 -0.01 -13.47
C ASP A 399 -21.59 -1.47 -13.18
N GLY A 400 -20.70 -2.07 -13.99
CA GLY A 400 -20.31 -3.46 -13.88
C GLY A 400 -19.36 -3.76 -12.71
N PHE A 401 -18.64 -2.76 -12.18
CA PHE A 401 -17.71 -2.96 -11.06
C PHE A 401 -17.92 -1.98 -9.91
N PHE A 402 -17.63 -0.69 -10.06
CA PHE A 402 -17.60 0.24 -8.91
C PHE A 402 -18.96 0.41 -8.21
N LEU A 403 -20.03 0.68 -8.97
CA LEU A 403 -21.36 0.94 -8.43
C LEU A 403 -22.01 -0.30 -7.80
N THR A 404 -21.54 -1.51 -8.12
CA THR A 404 -21.97 -2.75 -7.45
C THR A 404 -21.64 -2.76 -5.95
N ALA A 405 -20.63 -1.98 -5.54
CA ALA A 405 -20.14 -1.93 -4.17
C ALA A 405 -20.25 -0.54 -3.51
N CYS A 406 -20.34 0.56 -4.27
CA CYS A 406 -20.41 1.93 -3.74
C CYS A 406 -21.48 2.14 -2.65
N SER A 407 -22.66 1.52 -2.79
CA SER A 407 -23.76 1.65 -1.81
C SER A 407 -23.45 0.99 -0.47
N ARG A 408 -22.59 -0.04 -0.47
CA ARG A 408 -22.22 -0.83 0.73
C ARG A 408 -20.90 -0.39 1.34
N LYS A 409 -20.03 0.24 0.54
CA LYS A 409 -18.63 0.51 0.89
C LYS A 409 -18.25 1.95 0.60
N GLU A 410 -18.15 2.74 1.65
CA GLU A 410 -17.80 4.16 1.57
C GLU A 410 -16.42 4.40 0.94
N ASN A 411 -15.46 3.50 1.19
CA ASN A 411 -14.12 3.66 0.63
C ASN A 411 -14.11 3.55 -0.91
N VAL A 412 -14.91 2.65 -1.49
CA VAL A 412 -15.12 2.56 -2.94
C VAL A 412 -15.69 3.87 -3.48
N HIS A 413 -16.69 4.43 -2.80
CA HIS A 413 -17.29 5.73 -3.17
C HIS A 413 -16.23 6.85 -3.20
N ARG A 414 -15.34 6.90 -2.19
CA ARG A 414 -14.23 7.87 -2.15
C ARG A 414 -13.27 7.70 -3.34
N HIS A 415 -12.85 6.48 -3.64
CA HIS A 415 -11.92 6.21 -4.77
C HIS A 415 -12.55 6.56 -6.13
N VAL A 416 -13.84 6.29 -6.31
CA VAL A 416 -14.58 6.66 -7.52
C VAL A 416 -14.69 8.17 -7.68
N LEU A 417 -15.06 8.90 -6.62
CA LEU A 417 -15.12 10.35 -6.67
C LEU A 417 -13.76 10.98 -6.97
N ARG A 418 -12.67 10.46 -6.37
CA ARG A 418 -11.31 10.89 -6.69
C ARG A 418 -10.97 10.65 -8.17
N LEU A 419 -11.31 9.47 -8.70
CA LEU A 419 -11.09 9.15 -10.12
C LEU A 419 -11.82 10.13 -11.04
N LEU A 420 -13.08 10.43 -10.74
CA LEU A 420 -13.89 11.38 -11.49
C LEU A 420 -13.37 12.80 -11.35
N LEU A 421 -12.94 13.23 -10.17
CA LEU A 421 -12.31 14.55 -9.98
C LEU A 421 -11.12 14.74 -10.93
N HIS A 422 -10.34 13.69 -11.17
CA HIS A 422 -9.22 13.75 -12.12
C HIS A 422 -9.67 13.64 -13.58
N LEU A 423 -10.58 12.72 -13.92
CA LEU A 423 -10.91 12.36 -15.30
C LEU A 423 -12.21 12.96 -15.86
N HIS A 424 -12.99 13.73 -15.08
CA HIS A 424 -14.31 14.25 -15.48
C HIS A 424 -14.33 14.91 -16.85
N HIS A 425 -13.26 15.60 -17.24
CA HIS A 425 -13.14 16.26 -18.55
C HIS A 425 -13.13 15.26 -19.74
N LYS A 426 -12.66 14.02 -19.53
CA LYS A 426 -12.61 12.96 -20.54
C LYS A 426 -13.81 12.01 -20.51
N VAL A 427 -14.58 11.99 -19.42
CA VAL A 427 -15.75 11.09 -19.29
C VAL A 427 -16.86 11.54 -20.24
N ALA A 428 -17.50 10.57 -20.91
CA ALA A 428 -18.68 10.79 -21.74
C ALA A 428 -19.75 11.62 -21.01
N PRO A 429 -20.25 12.75 -21.56
CA PRO A 429 -21.12 13.68 -20.84
C PRO A 429 -22.40 13.05 -20.27
N ALA A 430 -23.11 12.24 -21.07
CA ALA A 430 -24.32 11.56 -20.64
C ALA A 430 -24.05 10.62 -19.45
N LYS A 431 -22.91 9.93 -19.49
CA LYS A 431 -22.49 9.04 -18.41
C LYS A 431 -22.08 9.82 -17.16
N LEU A 432 -21.39 10.94 -17.32
CA LEU A 432 -20.99 11.79 -16.21
C LEU A 432 -22.19 12.34 -15.42
N GLU A 433 -23.25 12.75 -16.11
CA GLU A 433 -24.51 13.17 -15.47
C GLU A 433 -25.19 12.02 -14.73
N SER A 434 -25.22 10.82 -15.32
CA SER A 434 -25.73 9.61 -14.69
C SER A 434 -24.93 9.26 -13.42
N LEU A 435 -23.60 9.34 -13.49
CA LEU A 435 -22.70 9.08 -12.37
C LEU A 435 -22.85 10.11 -11.25
N GLN A 436 -23.02 11.40 -11.58
CA GLN A 436 -23.25 12.45 -10.60
C GLN A 436 -24.50 12.14 -9.76
N LYS A 437 -25.60 11.72 -10.41
CA LYS A 437 -26.84 11.31 -9.70
C LYS A 437 -26.63 10.02 -8.88
N ALA A 438 -25.94 9.03 -9.44
CA ALA A 438 -25.73 7.75 -8.77
C ALA A 438 -24.79 7.84 -7.55
N LEU A 439 -23.87 8.80 -7.55
CA LEU A 439 -22.88 9.02 -6.50
C LEU A 439 -23.28 10.11 -5.49
N GLU A 440 -24.53 10.59 -5.55
CA GLU A 440 -25.03 11.60 -4.62
C GLU A 440 -24.94 11.08 -3.18
N PRO A 441 -24.26 11.81 -2.27
CA PRO A 441 -24.05 11.36 -0.90
C PRO A 441 -25.37 11.34 -0.15
N THR A 442 -25.60 10.27 0.60
CA THR A 442 -26.76 10.17 1.49
C THR A 442 -26.50 10.91 2.80
N LYS A 443 -27.55 11.09 3.62
CA LYS A 443 -27.39 11.66 4.97
C LYS A 443 -26.39 10.88 5.82
N GLN A 444 -26.28 9.56 5.61
CA GLN A 444 -25.40 8.63 6.32
C GLN A 444 -23.96 8.62 5.79
N SER A 445 -23.69 9.22 4.62
CA SER A 445 -22.34 9.27 4.05
C SER A 445 -21.42 10.12 4.93
N GLY A 446 -20.15 9.69 5.07
CA GLY A 446 -19.14 10.42 5.81
C GLY A 446 -18.80 11.78 5.18
N GLU A 447 -18.17 12.63 5.99
CA GLU A 447 -17.81 14.00 5.60
C GLU A 447 -16.88 14.05 4.40
N ALA A 448 -15.88 13.15 4.33
CA ALA A 448 -14.93 13.08 3.23
C ALA A 448 -15.60 12.79 1.88
N VAL A 449 -16.64 11.95 1.84
CA VAL A 449 -17.40 11.68 0.61
C VAL A 449 -18.19 12.91 0.18
N LYS A 450 -18.85 13.59 1.13
CA LYS A 450 -19.61 14.82 0.88
C LYS A 450 -18.70 15.91 0.32
N GLU A 451 -17.51 16.07 0.90
CA GLU A 451 -16.52 17.04 0.44
C GLU A 451 -16.05 16.75 -1.00
N LEU A 452 -15.67 15.49 -1.29
CA LEU A 452 -15.25 15.08 -2.64
C LEU A 452 -16.36 15.26 -3.68
N TYR A 453 -17.61 14.97 -3.31
CA TYR A 453 -18.78 15.16 -4.18
C TYR A 453 -19.05 16.64 -4.47
N ASN A 454 -18.93 17.50 -3.45
CA ASN A 454 -19.07 18.95 -3.61
C ASN A 454 -17.98 19.50 -4.54
N GLN A 455 -16.73 19.10 -4.33
CA GLN A 455 -15.62 19.48 -5.23
C GLN A 455 -15.87 19.05 -6.68
N LEU A 456 -16.43 17.84 -6.89
CA LEU A 456 -16.77 17.37 -8.22
C LEU A 456 -17.87 18.23 -8.83
N THR A 457 -18.92 18.53 -8.07
CA THR A 457 -20.04 19.37 -8.52
C THR A 457 -19.55 20.77 -8.92
N GLU A 458 -18.71 21.41 -8.10
CA GLU A 458 -18.11 22.71 -8.41
C GLU A 458 -17.30 22.68 -9.72
N LYS A 459 -16.52 21.62 -9.95
CA LYS A 459 -15.75 21.43 -11.20
C LYS A 459 -16.65 21.24 -12.42
N LEU A 460 -17.79 20.57 -12.26
CA LEU A 460 -18.75 20.37 -13.35
C LEU A 460 -19.51 21.66 -13.69
N GLU A 461 -19.88 22.48 -12.70
CA GLU A 461 -20.54 23.77 -12.94
C GLU A 461 -19.62 24.75 -13.69
N LEU A 462 -18.31 24.76 -13.38
CA LEU A 462 -17.31 25.56 -14.11
C LEU A 462 -17.14 25.14 -15.58
N ARG A 463 -17.55 23.92 -15.95
CA ARG A 463 -17.48 23.40 -17.33
C ARG A 463 -18.70 23.82 -18.16
N LYS A 464 -19.82 24.17 -17.55
CA LYS A 464 -20.98 24.67 -18.30
C LYS A 464 -20.57 26.00 -18.95
N PRO A 465 -20.64 26.13 -20.28
CA PRO A 465 -20.36 27.42 -20.91
C PRO A 465 -21.34 28.45 -20.34
N SER A 466 -20.83 29.64 -20.01
CA SER A 466 -21.67 30.81 -19.71
C SER A 466 -22.75 30.93 -20.80
N PRO A 467 -24.03 31.23 -20.48
CA PRO A 467 -25.05 31.38 -21.50
C PRO A 467 -24.55 32.41 -22.52
N ALA A 468 -24.54 32.04 -23.80
CA ALA A 468 -24.15 32.94 -24.87
C ALA A 468 -24.97 34.23 -24.75
N GLU A 469 -24.30 35.37 -24.56
CA GLU A 469 -24.93 36.67 -24.81
C GLU A 469 -25.43 36.64 -26.25
N VAL A 470 -26.74 36.78 -26.41
CA VAL A 470 -27.41 36.96 -27.68
C VAL A 470 -26.82 38.22 -28.30
N THR A 471 -25.80 38.05 -29.14
CA THR A 471 -25.23 39.13 -29.93
C THR A 471 -26.23 39.38 -31.04
N GLU A 472 -27.00 40.47 -30.91
CA GLU A 472 -27.84 40.98 -31.98
C GLU A 472 -27.00 41.10 -33.26
N THR A 473 -27.40 40.36 -34.29
CA THR A 473 -26.79 40.42 -35.63
C THR A 473 -27.01 41.82 -36.22
N PRO A 474 -25.97 42.60 -36.56
CA PRO A 474 -26.13 43.75 -37.42
C PRO A 474 -26.16 43.26 -38.87
N SER A 475 -27.24 43.60 -39.58
CA SER A 475 -27.39 43.39 -41.02
C SER A 475 -26.35 44.20 -41.80
N MET A 476 -25.43 43.53 -42.50
CA MET A 476 -24.57 44.13 -43.53
C MET A 476 -24.97 43.57 -44.90
N GLU A 477 -25.73 44.35 -45.67
CA GLU A 477 -25.81 44.21 -47.12
C GLU A 477 -24.50 44.73 -47.74
N LEU A 478 -23.87 43.92 -48.59
CA LEU A 478 -22.78 44.35 -49.47
C LEU A 478 -23.17 44.05 -50.93
N PRO A 479 -23.03 45.00 -51.87
CA PRO A 479 -23.35 44.77 -53.28
C PRO A 479 -22.21 44.03 -54.00
N LEU A 480 -22.56 43.01 -54.79
CA LEU A 480 -21.65 42.29 -55.68
C LEU A 480 -21.26 43.13 -56.91
N PRO A 481 -19.99 43.14 -57.36
CA PRO A 481 -19.62 43.72 -58.64
C PRO A 481 -19.84 42.72 -59.79
N THR A 482 -20.48 43.20 -60.86
CA THR A 482 -20.76 42.48 -62.11
C THR A 482 -19.50 42.36 -62.98
N VAL A 483 -19.22 41.15 -63.46
CA VAL A 483 -18.17 40.87 -64.46
C VAL A 483 -18.80 40.84 -65.87
N PRO A 484 -18.30 41.55 -66.89
CA PRO A 484 -18.82 41.46 -68.25
C PRO A 484 -18.18 40.29 -69.01
N THR A 485 -19.03 39.55 -69.73
CA THR A 485 -18.67 38.47 -70.66
C THR A 485 -18.27 39.04 -72.02
N PRO A 486 -17.29 38.47 -72.74
CA PRO A 486 -16.93 38.94 -74.08
C PRO A 486 -17.84 38.31 -75.14
N ALA A 487 -18.30 39.12 -76.11
CA ALA A 487 -18.91 38.65 -77.33
C ALA A 487 -18.01 38.98 -78.53
N SER A 488 -17.89 37.98 -79.40
CA SER A 488 -17.15 37.93 -80.65
C SER A 488 -17.74 38.78 -81.78
N ARG A 489 -16.83 39.29 -82.62
CA ARG A 489 -16.94 40.02 -83.91
C ARG A 489 -17.10 41.53 -83.86
#